data_AF-A0A645I5Q6-F1
#
_entry.id   AF-A0A645I5Q6-F1
#
_cell.length_a   1.000
_cell.length_b   1.000
_cell.length_c   1.000
_cell.angle_alpha   90.00
_cell.angle_beta   90.00
_cell.angle_gamma   90.00
#
_symmetry.space_group_name_H-M   'P 1'
#
loop_
_entity.id
_entity.type
_entity.pdbx_description
1 polymer ?
#
loop_
_entity_poly.entity_id
_entity_poly.type
_entity_poly.pdbx_seq_one_letter_code
_entity_poly.pdbx_strand_id
1 'polypeptide(L)'
;MRFSVIHNRGCFGACNFCSLAFHQGRIVTSRSPESVVREVTELTRHPGFKGYIHDVGGPTANFRRPACRKQMKAGLCRNRACLAPEPCPNLDADHTDYLLLLRRLRAIPGIKKIFIRSGIRFDYMMQDKSGEFFAELVKYHVSGQLKVAPEHCVNGVLDEMGKPHIEVYERFRQNMRTSTENTVRSSTWCPI
;
A
#
# COMPACT_ATOMS: atom_id res chain seq x y z
N MET A 1 -13.10 2.70 -14.16
CA MET A 1 -13.49 2.48 -12.75
C MET A 1 -14.08 3.79 -12.22
N ARG A 2 -15.31 3.77 -11.70
CA ARG A 2 -15.97 4.95 -11.11
C ARG A 2 -15.64 4.96 -9.59
N PHE A 3 -15.43 6.12 -8.96
CA PHE A 3 -15.10 6.29 -7.52
C PHE A 3 -13.79 5.63 -7.03
N SER A 4 -12.70 5.77 -7.78
CA SER A 4 -11.34 5.46 -7.33
C SER A 4 -10.51 6.74 -7.30
N VAL A 5 -9.64 6.90 -6.31
CA VAL A 5 -8.83 8.12 -6.14
C VAL A 5 -7.35 7.75 -6.11
N ILE A 6 -6.59 8.37 -7.00
CA ILE A 6 -5.13 8.25 -7.06
C ILE A 6 -4.51 9.27 -6.11
N HIS A 7 -3.62 8.81 -5.21
CA HIS A 7 -2.98 9.67 -4.22
C HIS A 7 -1.46 9.78 -4.39
N ASN A 8 -0.83 8.95 -5.23
CA ASN A 8 0.59 8.98 -5.50
C ASN A 8 0.91 8.69 -6.96
N ARG A 9 2.16 8.96 -7.33
CA ARG A 9 2.82 8.51 -8.56
C ARG A 9 4.26 8.11 -8.26
N GLY A 10 4.83 7.32 -9.15
CA GLY A 10 6.19 6.79 -9.01
C GLY A 10 6.25 5.52 -8.16
N CYS A 11 7.30 4.74 -8.36
CA CYS A 11 7.49 3.47 -7.65
C CYS A 11 8.99 3.19 -7.43
N PHE A 12 9.45 3.34 -6.18
CA PHE A 12 10.86 3.01 -5.83
C PHE A 12 11.13 1.51 -5.77
N GLY A 13 10.08 0.69 -5.91
CA GLY A 13 10.19 -0.75 -6.04
C GLY A 13 10.93 -1.17 -7.30
N ALA A 14 10.80 -0.40 -8.39
CA ALA A 14 11.59 -0.48 -9.62
C ALA A 14 11.90 -1.91 -10.12
N CYS A 15 10.88 -2.76 -10.16
CA CYS A 15 11.04 -4.15 -10.60
C CYS A 15 11.40 -4.17 -12.10
N ASN A 16 12.31 -5.06 -12.49
CA ASN A 16 12.97 -5.00 -13.81
C ASN A 16 12.00 -5.21 -14.98
N PHE A 17 10.93 -5.96 -14.77
CA PHE A 17 9.87 -6.18 -15.76
C PHE A 17 8.82 -5.06 -15.82
N CYS A 18 8.83 -4.12 -14.86
CA CYS A 18 7.77 -3.15 -14.68
C CYS A 18 8.12 -1.80 -15.31
N SER A 19 7.28 -1.33 -16.24
CA SER A 19 7.48 -0.05 -16.93
C SER A 19 7.14 1.20 -16.09
N LEU A 20 6.62 1.04 -14.86
CA LEU A 20 6.22 2.16 -14.01
C LEU A 20 7.38 3.11 -13.70
N ALA A 21 8.57 2.55 -13.44
CA ALA A 21 9.77 3.35 -13.16
C ALA A 21 10.17 4.24 -14.35
N PHE A 22 9.86 3.81 -15.57
CA PHE A 22 10.13 4.56 -16.80
C PHE A 22 9.08 5.66 -17.03
N HIS A 23 7.79 5.34 -16.86
CA HIS A 23 6.71 6.30 -17.15
C HIS A 23 6.41 7.29 -16.02
N GLN A 24 6.66 6.91 -14.75
CA GLN A 24 6.32 7.73 -13.59
C GLN A 24 7.52 8.06 -12.70
N GLY A 25 8.71 7.54 -13.03
CA GLY A 25 9.90 7.68 -12.21
C GLY A 25 9.93 6.76 -10.99
N ARG A 26 11.11 6.68 -10.36
CA ARG A 26 11.35 5.89 -9.15
C ARG A 26 11.14 6.67 -7.86
N ILE A 27 11.12 8.01 -7.92
CA ILE A 27 10.85 8.85 -6.75
C ILE A 27 9.34 8.96 -6.59
N VAL A 28 8.84 8.59 -5.41
CA VAL A 28 7.42 8.68 -5.10
C VAL A 28 7.06 10.14 -4.83
N THR A 29 6.02 10.61 -5.50
CA THR A 29 5.38 11.90 -5.25
C THR A 29 3.93 11.67 -4.87
N SER A 30 3.47 12.36 -3.82
CA SER A 30 2.13 12.18 -3.29
C SER A 30 1.33 13.47 -3.34
N ARG A 31 0.02 13.35 -3.51
CA ARG A 31 -0.90 14.46 -3.31
C ARG A 31 -1.02 14.77 -1.83
N SER A 32 -1.25 16.05 -1.52
CA SER A 32 -1.56 16.47 -0.14
C SER A 32 -2.82 15.76 0.36
N PRO A 33 -2.90 15.40 1.65
CA PRO A 33 -4.09 14.83 2.23
C PRO A 33 -5.35 15.66 1.95
N GLU A 34 -5.23 16.99 1.99
CA GLU A 34 -6.33 17.94 1.76
C GLU A 34 -6.86 17.85 0.32
N SER A 35 -5.98 17.67 -0.66
CA SER A 35 -6.38 17.46 -2.05
C SER A 35 -7.19 16.18 -2.22
N VAL A 36 -6.77 15.09 -1.58
CA VAL A 36 -7.45 13.80 -1.66
C VAL A 36 -8.79 13.85 -0.92
N VAL A 37 -8.82 14.44 0.29
CA VAL A 37 -10.04 14.62 1.08
C VAL A 37 -11.07 15.43 0.29
N ARG A 38 -10.66 16.53 -0.33
CA ARG A 38 -11.57 17.35 -1.15
C ARG A 38 -12.18 16.54 -2.30
N GLU A 39 -11.38 15.81 -3.06
CA GLU A 39 -11.89 14.99 -4.17
C GLU A 39 -12.86 13.91 -3.67
N VAL A 40 -12.51 13.19 -2.61
CA VAL A 40 -13.37 12.15 -2.05
C VAL A 40 -14.69 12.74 -1.53
N THR A 41 -14.67 13.91 -0.90
CA THR A 41 -15.88 14.61 -0.48
C THR A 41 -16.76 15.02 -1.67
N GLU A 42 -16.18 15.48 -2.79
CA GLU A 42 -16.96 15.77 -3.98
C GLU A 42 -17.59 14.50 -4.59
N LEU A 43 -16.87 13.37 -4.56
CA LEU A 43 -17.41 12.09 -5.02
C LEU A 43 -18.66 11.66 -4.23
N THR A 44 -18.78 12.04 -2.94
CA THR A 44 -19.95 11.67 -2.14
C THR A 44 -21.23 12.36 -2.59
N ARG A 45 -21.12 13.47 -3.32
CA ARG A 45 -22.25 14.25 -3.85
C ARG A 45 -22.78 13.71 -5.19
N HIS A 46 -22.04 12.80 -5.82
CA HIS A 46 -22.44 12.25 -7.12
C HIS A 46 -23.71 11.39 -6.95
N PRO A 47 -24.76 11.54 -7.79
CA PRO A 47 -26.04 10.82 -7.64
C PRO A 47 -25.91 9.29 -7.59
N GLY A 48 -24.94 8.75 -8.32
CA GLY A 48 -24.61 7.32 -8.33
C GLY A 48 -23.71 6.82 -7.19
N PHE A 49 -23.34 7.67 -6.22
CA PHE A 49 -22.46 7.27 -5.12
C PHE A 49 -23.23 6.44 -4.09
N LYS A 50 -22.74 5.22 -3.84
CA LYS A 50 -23.40 4.25 -2.94
C LYS A 50 -22.74 4.13 -1.57
N GLY A 51 -21.81 5.04 -1.25
CA GLY A 51 -21.00 5.00 -0.03
C GLY A 51 -19.71 4.19 -0.12
N TYR A 52 -19.28 3.79 -1.32
CA TYR A 52 -18.09 2.97 -1.50
C TYR A 52 -17.05 3.69 -2.36
N ILE A 53 -15.85 3.86 -1.81
CA ILE A 53 -14.67 4.22 -2.59
C ILE A 53 -13.98 2.92 -2.99
N HIS A 54 -13.86 2.68 -4.29
CA HIS A 54 -13.40 1.41 -4.83
C HIS A 54 -11.88 1.22 -4.74
N ASP A 55 -11.14 2.32 -4.70
CA ASP A 55 -9.70 2.32 -4.43
C ASP A 55 -9.24 3.69 -3.96
N VAL A 56 -8.33 3.73 -2.99
CA VAL A 56 -7.52 4.90 -2.67
C VAL A 56 -6.06 4.47 -2.77
N GLY A 57 -5.44 4.69 -3.93
CA GLY A 57 -4.17 4.06 -4.25
C GLY A 57 -3.38 4.77 -5.34
N GLY A 58 -2.71 3.99 -6.16
CA GLY A 58 -1.85 4.40 -7.27
C GLY A 58 -0.94 3.23 -7.68
N PRO A 59 0.24 3.46 -8.27
CA PRO A 59 1.08 2.35 -8.74
C PRO A 59 1.40 1.31 -7.67
N THR A 60 1.64 1.79 -6.44
CA THR A 60 1.72 0.99 -5.22
C THR A 60 0.98 1.76 -4.13
N ALA A 61 -0.06 1.20 -3.54
CA ALA A 61 -0.95 1.91 -2.61
C ALA A 61 -0.20 2.41 -1.36
N ASN A 62 0.64 1.56 -0.77
CA ASN A 62 1.33 1.87 0.49
C ASN A 62 2.58 2.75 0.34
N PHE A 63 2.80 3.38 -0.82
CA PHE A 63 3.91 4.32 -1.00
C PHE A 63 3.42 5.76 -0.89
N ARG A 64 3.80 6.52 0.14
CA ARG A 64 3.45 7.95 0.19
C ARG A 64 4.63 8.88 0.36
N ARG A 65 5.81 8.32 0.58
CA ARG A 65 7.04 9.04 0.81
C ARG A 65 8.13 8.53 -0.14
N PRO A 66 9.16 9.34 -0.42
CA PRO A 66 10.40 8.84 -1.01
C PRO A 66 10.92 7.66 -0.19
N ALA A 67 11.67 6.75 -0.83
CA ALA A 67 12.17 5.55 -0.19
C ALA A 67 13.07 5.83 1.01
N CYS A 68 13.78 6.97 1.01
CA CYS A 68 14.59 7.43 2.14
C CYS A 68 14.79 8.94 2.10
N ARG A 69 15.15 9.53 3.23
CA ARG A 69 15.43 10.98 3.35
C ARG A 69 16.53 11.48 2.40
N LYS A 70 17.48 10.63 2.02
CA LYS A 70 18.59 10.99 1.13
C LYS A 70 18.10 11.32 -0.29
N GLN A 71 16.98 10.75 -0.73
CA GLN A 71 16.42 11.03 -2.06
C GLN A 71 16.03 12.51 -2.25
N MET A 72 15.68 13.20 -1.16
CA MET A 72 15.33 14.63 -1.21
C MET A 72 16.53 15.55 -1.45
N LYS A 73 17.75 15.08 -1.20
CA LYS A 73 18.99 15.87 -1.37
C LYS A 73 19.78 15.44 -2.60
N ALA A 74 19.96 14.13 -2.77
CA ALA A 74 20.86 13.56 -3.77
C ALA A 74 20.14 12.79 -4.90
N GLY A 75 18.81 12.75 -4.87
CA GLY A 75 18.04 11.97 -5.83
C GLY A 75 18.23 10.46 -5.67
N LEU A 76 18.13 9.73 -6.78
CA LEU A 76 18.19 8.26 -6.80
C LEU A 76 19.63 7.75 -6.71
N CYS A 77 19.84 6.66 -5.98
CA CYS A 77 21.10 5.92 -6.03
C CYS A 77 21.29 5.30 -7.42
N ARG A 78 22.50 5.43 -7.99
CA ARG A 78 22.82 4.90 -9.32
C ARG A 78 22.75 3.37 -9.38
N ASN A 79 23.41 2.69 -8.45
CA ASN A 79 23.62 1.23 -8.50
C ASN A 79 22.94 0.50 -7.33
N ARG A 80 21.75 0.96 -6.91
CA ARG A 80 21.02 0.33 -5.81
C ARG A 80 19.51 0.34 -6.03
N ALA A 81 18.89 -0.83 -5.83
CA ALA A 81 17.45 -0.97 -5.66
C ALA A 81 17.07 -0.76 -4.19
N CYS A 82 15.92 -0.15 -3.92
CA CYS A 82 15.52 0.19 -2.56
C CYS A 82 15.00 -1.01 -1.77
N LEU A 83 14.43 -2.01 -2.46
CA LEU A 83 13.71 -3.13 -1.85
C LEU A 83 14.25 -4.52 -2.23
N ALA A 84 15.15 -4.62 -3.21
CA ALA A 84 15.58 -5.90 -3.77
C ALA A 84 17.12 -6.02 -3.83
N PRO A 85 17.66 -7.24 -3.65
CA PRO A 85 16.95 -8.45 -3.15
C PRO A 85 16.56 -8.31 -1.67
N GLU A 86 17.29 -7.47 -0.94
CA GLU A 86 17.01 -7.08 0.44
C GLU A 86 16.67 -5.60 0.56
N PRO A 87 15.87 -5.20 1.56
CA PRO A 87 15.56 -3.79 1.80
C PRO A 87 16.82 -3.00 2.13
N CYS A 88 16.92 -1.79 1.57
CA CYS A 88 18.02 -0.88 1.88
C CYS A 88 18.01 -0.51 3.37
N PRO A 89 19.17 -0.46 4.07
CA PRO A 89 19.24 -0.04 5.47
C PRO A 89 18.75 1.39 5.74
N ASN A 90 18.70 2.24 4.70
CA ASN A 90 18.18 3.60 4.80
C ASN A 90 16.69 3.70 4.45
N LEU A 91 16.02 2.59 4.13
CA LEU A 91 14.62 2.56 3.76
C LEU A 91 13.76 3.11 4.90
N ASP A 92 12.92 4.08 4.59
CA ASP A 92 11.96 4.65 5.52
C ASP A 92 10.61 3.93 5.32
N ALA A 93 10.33 2.94 6.16
CA ALA A 93 9.12 2.12 6.11
C ALA A 93 7.93 2.70 6.89
N ASP A 94 7.87 4.03 7.02
CA ASP A 94 6.80 4.74 7.70
C ASP A 94 5.50 4.81 6.85
N HIS A 95 4.45 4.15 7.34
CA HIS A 95 3.12 4.12 6.72
C HIS A 95 2.14 5.14 7.32
N THR A 96 2.57 5.94 8.30
CA THR A 96 1.71 6.85 9.09
C THR A 96 0.93 7.81 8.21
N ASP A 97 1.55 8.38 7.17
CA ASP A 97 0.87 9.33 6.27
C ASP A 97 -0.32 8.69 5.53
N TYR A 98 -0.16 7.43 5.11
CA TYR A 98 -1.23 6.71 4.43
C TYR A 98 -2.34 6.29 5.39
N LEU A 99 -1.95 5.80 6.57
CA LEU A 99 -2.88 5.43 7.63
C LEU A 99 -3.77 6.62 8.04
N LEU A 100 -3.17 7.77 8.33
CA LEU A 100 -3.90 8.98 8.73
C LEU A 100 -4.83 9.47 7.61
N LEU A 101 -4.38 9.40 6.35
CA LEU A 101 -5.23 9.72 5.20
C LEU A 101 -6.46 8.81 5.17
N LEU A 102 -6.28 7.49 5.24
CA LEU A 102 -7.40 6.53 5.19
C LEU A 102 -8.39 6.76 6.33
N ARG A 103 -7.91 7.06 7.54
CA ARG A 103 -8.75 7.41 8.69
C ARG A 103 -9.56 8.69 8.45
N ARG A 104 -8.92 9.75 7.93
CA ARG A 104 -9.61 10.99 7.56
C ARG A 104 -10.68 10.77 6.50
N LEU A 105 -10.39 9.96 5.49
CA LEU A 105 -11.34 9.67 4.43
C LEU A 105 -12.53 8.86 4.95
N ARG A 106 -12.30 7.86 5.81
CA ARG A 106 -13.39 7.08 6.44
C ARG A 106 -14.35 7.93 7.27
N ALA A 107 -13.89 9.04 7.83
CA ALA A 107 -14.71 9.94 8.63
C ALA A 107 -15.62 10.86 7.80
N ILE A 108 -15.50 10.87 6.47
CA ILE A 108 -16.34 11.70 5.59
C ILE A 108 -17.78 11.17 5.60
N PRO A 109 -18.79 12.02 5.88
CA PRO A 109 -20.19 11.62 5.84
C PRO A 109 -20.61 11.01 4.50
N GLY A 110 -21.40 9.94 4.56
CA GLY A 110 -21.85 9.18 3.40
C GLY A 110 -20.91 8.05 2.97
N ILE A 111 -19.68 7.98 3.49
CA ILE A 111 -18.77 6.86 3.24
C ILE A 111 -19.09 5.69 4.17
N LYS A 112 -19.35 4.53 3.58
CA LYS A 112 -19.57 3.24 4.25
C LYS A 112 -18.29 2.42 4.33
N LYS A 113 -17.52 2.38 3.22
CA LYS A 113 -16.25 1.64 3.17
C LYS A 113 -15.32 2.19 2.10
N ILE A 114 -14.03 2.15 2.40
CA ILE A 114 -12.94 2.46 1.47
C ILE A 114 -12.17 1.19 1.23
N PHE A 115 -12.08 0.77 -0.03
CA PHE A 115 -11.27 -0.39 -0.42
C PHE A 115 -9.87 0.03 -0.83
N ILE A 116 -8.91 -0.85 -0.64
CA ILE A 116 -7.58 -0.78 -1.27
C ILE A 116 -7.46 -1.95 -2.23
N ARG A 117 -7.48 -1.64 -3.52
CA ARG A 117 -7.40 -2.61 -4.63
C ARG A 117 -6.13 -2.44 -5.44
N SER A 118 -5.51 -1.27 -5.38
CA SER A 118 -4.15 -1.04 -5.85
C SER A 118 -3.16 -2.00 -5.16
N GLY A 119 -2.10 -2.37 -5.87
CA GLY A 119 -1.09 -3.30 -5.36
C GLY A 119 -0.42 -2.77 -4.09
N ILE A 120 -0.24 -3.65 -3.10
CA ILE A 120 0.53 -3.38 -1.88
C ILE A 120 1.85 -4.11 -1.96
N ARG A 121 2.94 -3.40 -1.68
CA ARG A 121 4.27 -4.01 -1.51
C ARG A 121 4.37 -4.60 -0.12
N PHE A 122 4.14 -5.91 -0.02
CA PHE A 122 4.17 -6.66 1.24
C PHE A 122 5.55 -6.63 1.89
N ASP A 123 6.61 -6.67 1.11
CA ASP A 123 7.99 -6.61 1.56
C ASP A 123 8.35 -5.27 2.20
N TYR A 124 7.84 -4.15 1.64
CA TYR A 124 7.93 -2.84 2.27
C TYR A 124 7.11 -2.76 3.55
N MET A 125 5.88 -3.28 3.53
CA MET A 125 4.99 -3.31 4.68
C MET A 125 5.57 -4.14 5.84
N MET A 126 6.28 -5.23 5.53
CA MET A 126 6.96 -6.08 6.52
C MET A 126 8.15 -5.39 7.19
N GLN A 127 8.61 -4.23 6.69
CA GLN A 127 9.62 -3.40 7.36
C GLN A 127 9.01 -2.37 8.32
N ASP A 128 7.68 -2.21 8.34
CA ASP A 128 7.00 -1.35 9.30
C ASP A 128 7.09 -1.96 10.70
N LYS A 129 7.68 -1.22 11.64
CA LYS A 129 7.83 -1.63 13.04
C LYS A 129 6.56 -1.44 13.86
N SER A 130 5.66 -0.56 13.41
CA SER A 130 4.41 -0.26 14.14
C SER A 130 3.41 -1.41 14.00
N GLY A 131 3.24 -1.93 12.78
CA GLY A 131 2.21 -2.93 12.47
C GLY A 131 0.79 -2.36 12.47
N GLU A 132 0.60 -1.10 12.86
CA GLU A 132 -0.70 -0.42 12.92
C GLU A 132 -1.33 -0.31 11.53
N PHE A 133 -0.53 0.00 10.49
CA PHE A 133 -1.04 0.04 9.13
C PHE A 133 -1.58 -1.31 8.67
N PHE A 134 -0.87 -2.40 8.98
CA PHE A 134 -1.29 -3.75 8.63
C PHE A 134 -2.61 -4.12 9.33
N ALA A 135 -2.74 -3.81 10.62
CA ALA A 135 -3.96 -4.03 11.37
C ALA A 135 -5.15 -3.22 10.80
N GLU A 136 -4.96 -1.94 10.48
CA GLU A 136 -5.98 -1.08 9.87
C GLU A 136 -6.41 -1.63 8.49
N LEU A 137 -5.44 -2.00 7.65
CA LEU A 137 -5.65 -2.55 6.31
C LEU A 137 -6.56 -3.79 6.36
N VAL A 138 -6.21 -4.76 7.21
CA VAL A 138 -6.95 -6.01 7.38
C VAL A 138 -8.35 -5.75 7.95
N LYS A 139 -8.45 -4.90 8.97
CA LYS A 139 -9.71 -4.65 9.66
C LYS A 139 -10.73 -3.89 8.79
N TYR A 140 -10.28 -2.94 7.98
CA TYR A 140 -11.18 -1.96 7.38
C TYR A 140 -11.15 -1.87 5.86
N HIS A 141 -10.04 -2.21 5.21
CA HIS A 141 -9.84 -1.82 3.80
C HIS A 141 -9.80 -2.99 2.82
N VAL A 142 -9.71 -4.22 3.32
CA VAL A 142 -9.81 -5.44 2.50
C VAL A 142 -11.21 -6.07 2.59
N SER A 143 -11.60 -6.79 1.55
CA SER A 143 -12.86 -7.54 1.46
C SER A 143 -12.60 -9.04 1.55
N GLY A 144 -12.00 -9.49 2.66
CA GLY A 144 -11.69 -10.89 2.94
C GLY A 144 -10.42 -11.42 2.28
N GLN A 145 -10.04 -10.92 1.10
CA GLN A 145 -8.78 -11.27 0.44
C GLN A 145 -7.96 -10.02 0.13
N LEU A 146 -6.69 -10.04 0.53
CA LEU A 146 -5.70 -9.03 0.18
C LEU A 146 -4.91 -9.50 -1.04
N LYS A 147 -4.92 -8.71 -2.12
CA LYS A 147 -4.18 -9.02 -3.33
C LYS A 147 -2.73 -8.56 -3.18
N VAL A 148 -1.81 -9.52 -3.14
CA VAL A 148 -0.36 -9.29 -3.21
C VAL A 148 0.23 -10.16 -4.31
N ALA A 149 1.31 -9.69 -4.94
CA ALA A 149 1.98 -10.39 -6.02
C ALA A 149 3.45 -10.66 -5.65
N PRO A 150 3.80 -11.91 -5.28
CA PRO A 150 5.21 -12.32 -5.18
C PRO A 150 5.88 -12.43 -6.57
N GLU A 151 5.07 -12.48 -7.63
CA GLU A 151 5.43 -12.68 -9.05
C GLU A 151 6.04 -14.03 -9.41
N HIS A 152 6.90 -14.61 -8.56
CA HIS A 152 7.49 -15.93 -8.78
C HIS A 152 7.76 -16.66 -7.45
N CYS A 153 8.11 -17.94 -7.51
CA CYS A 153 8.46 -18.78 -6.35
C CYS A 153 9.91 -19.31 -6.35
N VAL A 154 10.77 -18.79 -7.23
CA VAL A 154 12.16 -19.25 -7.41
C VAL A 154 13.07 -18.05 -7.20
N ASN A 155 13.98 -18.14 -6.22
CA ASN A 155 14.79 -17.00 -5.78
C ASN A 155 15.67 -16.44 -6.90
N GLY A 156 16.31 -17.29 -7.70
CA GLY A 156 17.10 -16.82 -8.86
C GLY A 156 16.26 -16.05 -9.90
N VAL A 157 14.99 -16.41 -10.10
CA VAL A 157 14.10 -15.64 -11.00
C VAL A 157 13.68 -14.32 -10.34
N LEU A 158 13.42 -14.34 -9.02
CA LEU A 158 13.05 -13.14 -8.26
C LEU A 158 14.20 -12.10 -8.25
N ASP A 159 15.45 -12.56 -8.19
CA ASP A 159 16.64 -11.72 -8.30
C ASP A 159 16.65 -10.97 -9.65
N GLU A 160 16.45 -11.70 -10.75
CA GLU A 160 16.36 -11.10 -12.11
C GLU A 160 15.14 -10.17 -12.27
N MET A 161 14.06 -10.42 -11.53
CA MET A 161 12.87 -9.55 -11.53
C MET A 161 13.04 -8.31 -10.64
N GLY A 162 14.07 -8.23 -9.80
CA GLY A 162 14.21 -7.18 -8.78
C GLY A 162 13.14 -7.28 -7.70
N LYS A 163 12.89 -8.50 -7.21
CA LYS A 163 11.91 -8.82 -6.16
C LYS A 163 12.60 -9.49 -4.97
N PRO A 164 12.01 -9.41 -3.77
CA PRO A 164 12.49 -10.17 -2.63
C PRO A 164 12.32 -11.68 -2.86
N HIS A 165 13.15 -12.47 -2.18
CA HIS A 165 13.04 -13.94 -2.17
C HIS A 165 11.71 -14.43 -1.57
N ILE A 166 11.31 -15.65 -1.92
CA ILE A 166 9.96 -16.18 -1.65
C ILE A 166 9.63 -16.27 -0.16
N GLU A 167 10.64 -16.42 0.70
CA GLU A 167 10.50 -16.54 2.14
C GLU A 167 9.90 -15.26 2.75
N VAL A 168 10.11 -14.10 2.12
CA VAL A 168 9.47 -12.83 2.55
C VAL A 168 7.95 -12.92 2.37
N TYR A 169 7.50 -13.50 1.25
CA TYR A 169 6.08 -13.72 1.00
C TYR A 169 5.50 -14.78 1.94
N GLU A 170 6.23 -15.86 2.21
CA GLU A 170 5.78 -16.90 3.14
C GLU A 170 5.57 -16.36 4.56
N ARG A 171 6.51 -15.55 5.06
CA ARG A 171 6.36 -14.84 6.34
C ARG A 171 5.16 -13.90 6.33
N PHE A 172 4.99 -13.15 5.25
CA PHE A 172 3.82 -12.27 5.09
C PHE A 172 2.50 -13.06 5.12
N ARG A 173 2.42 -14.18 4.39
CA ARG A 173 1.24 -15.07 4.36
C ARG A 173 0.93 -15.62 5.75
N GLN A 174 1.96 -16.01 6.51
CA GLN A 174 1.78 -16.48 7.88
C GLN A 174 1.20 -15.39 8.78
N ASN A 175 1.74 -14.17 8.72
CA ASN A 175 1.25 -13.03 9.51
C ASN A 175 -0.22 -12.70 9.18
N MET A 176 -0.59 -12.71 7.90
CA MET A 176 -1.98 -12.52 7.45
C MET A 176 -2.93 -13.55 8.04
N ARG A 177 -2.53 -14.82 8.06
CA ARG A 177 -3.35 -15.91 8.61
C ARG A 177 -3.62 -15.68 10.10
N THR A 178 -2.57 -15.43 10.88
CA THR A 178 -2.67 -15.18 12.32
C THR A 178 -3.52 -13.95 12.65
N SER A 179 -3.38 -12.85 11.90
CA SER A 179 -4.18 -11.64 12.13
C SER A 179 -5.66 -11.82 11.76
N THR A 180 -5.96 -12.61 10.72
CA THR A 180 -7.33 -12.89 10.32
C THR A 180 -8.03 -13.78 11.35
N GLU A 181 -7.36 -14.83 11.83
CA GLU A 181 -7.86 -15.71 12.91
C GLU A 181 -8.20 -14.92 14.19
N ASN A 182 -7.33 -13.98 14.58
CA ASN A 182 -7.58 -13.12 15.74
C ASN A 182 -8.75 -12.15 15.53
N THR A 183 -8.92 -11.63 14.31
CA THR A 183 -10.03 -10.73 13.98
C THR A 183 -11.37 -11.48 13.97
N VAL A 184 -11.41 -12.70 13.44
CA VAL A 184 -12.60 -13.58 13.48
C VAL A 184 -12.97 -13.93 14.93
N ARG A 185 -11.99 -14.25 15.79
CA ARG A 185 -12.24 -14.51 17.23
C ARG A 185 -12.74 -13.27 17.99
N SER A 186 -12.32 -12.07 17.61
CA SER A 186 -12.80 -10.81 18.23
C SER A 186 -14.17 -10.35 17.73
N SER A 187 -14.68 -10.90 16.62
CA SER A 187 -15.96 -10.53 16.01
C SER A 187 -17.10 -11.51 16.33
N THR A 188 -16.86 -12.55 17.12
CA THR A 188 -17.87 -13.50 17.64
C THR A 188 -18.58 -13.05 18.93
N TRP A 189 -18.59 -11.77 19.29
CA TRP A 189 -19.45 -11.22 20.34
C TRP A 189 -20.34 -10.09 19.79
N CYS A 190 -21.47 -10.49 19.21
CA CYS A 190 -22.71 -9.72 19.27
C CYS A 190 -23.87 -10.71 19.11
N PRO A 191 -24.54 -11.12 20.20
CA PRO A 191 -25.75 -11.91 20.12
C PRO A 191 -26.88 -11.01 19.60
N ILE A 192 -27.53 -11.43 18.52
CA ILE A 192 -28.93 -11.13 18.26
C ILE A 192 -29.63 -12.47 18.14
#